data_AF-A0A396RKH4-F1
#
_entry.id   AF-A0A396RKH4-F1
#
_cell.length_a   1.000
_cell.length_b   1.000
_cell.length_c   1.000
_cell.angle_alpha   90.00
_cell.angle_beta   90.00
_cell.angle_gamma   90.00
#
_symmetry.space_group_name_H-M   'P 1'
#
loop_
_entity.id
_entity.type
_entity.pdbx_description
1 polymer ?
#
loop_
_entity_poly.entity_id
_entity_poly.type
_entity_poly.pdbx_seq_one_letter_code
_entity_poly.pdbx_strand_id
1 'polypeptide(L)' 'MATLTIRKLDDAVYERLKAQAAANHRSLEAEARMLLEQIAPDKGDIIARLRESNTRYVAERGYAPDSLDLIRKMRDEE' A
#
# COMPACT_ATOMS: atom_id res chain seq x y z
N MET A 1 -5.06 10.24 -19.03
CA MET A 1 -3.93 10.89 -18.32
C MET A 1 -4.42 12.22 -17.82
N ALA A 2 -4.35 12.46 -16.52
CA ALA A 2 -4.56 13.78 -15.95
C ALA A 2 -3.19 14.45 -15.76
N THR A 3 -3.12 15.76 -15.93
CA THR A 3 -1.90 16.55 -15.70
C THR A 3 -2.09 17.38 -14.45
N LEU A 4 -1.17 17.27 -13.49
CA LEU A 4 -1.14 18.07 -12.27
C LEU A 4 0.07 19.03 -12.31
N THR A 5 -0.16 20.32 -12.11
CA THR A 5 0.91 21.32 -11.96
C THR A 5 0.93 21.83 -10.52
N ILE A 6 2.06 21.66 -9.83
CA ILE A 6 2.26 22.14 -8.46
C ILE A 6 3.06 23.45 -8.54
N ARG A 7 2.42 24.57 -8.19
CA ARG A 7 3.07 25.89 -8.17
C ARG A 7 3.58 26.21 -6.77
N LYS A 8 4.68 26.99 -6.69
CA LYS A 8 5.31 27.42 -5.43
C LYS A 8 5.67 26.24 -4.52
N LEU A 9 6.17 25.15 -5.10
CA LEU A 9 6.75 24.07 -4.33
C LEU A 9 8.06 24.57 -3.71
N ASP A 10 8.28 24.27 -2.43
CA ASP A 10 9.55 24.57 -1.76
C ASP A 10 10.71 23.87 -2.49
N ASP A 11 11.74 24.64 -2.85
CA ASP A 11 12.91 24.15 -3.57
C ASP A 11 13.62 23.01 -2.80
N ALA A 12 13.63 23.07 -1.47
CA ALA A 12 14.18 21.99 -0.65
C ALA A 12 13.36 20.70 -0.77
N VAL A 13 12.04 20.79 -0.97
CA VAL A 13 11.20 19.61 -1.25
C VAL A 13 11.50 19.05 -2.63
N TYR A 14 11.64 19.94 -3.63
CA TYR A 14 11.97 19.54 -5.00
C TYR A 14 13.30 18.78 -5.08
N GLU A 15 14.35 19.30 -4.44
CA GLU A 15 15.67 18.64 -4.45
C GLU A 15 15.66 17.30 -3.71
N ARG A 16 14.91 17.16 -2.61
CA ARG A 16 14.74 15.86 -1.93
C ARG A 16 14.04 14.84 -2.83
N LEU A 17 12.96 15.25 -3.52
CA LEU A 17 12.25 14.38 -4.46
C LEU A 17 13.15 13.94 -5.62
N LYS A 18 13.98 14.85 -6.12
CA LYS A 18 14.96 14.55 -7.18
C LYS A 18 16.01 13.55 -6.72
N ALA A 19 16.54 13.71 -5.50
CA ALA A 19 17.47 12.76 -4.91
C ALA A 19 16.83 11.38 -4.71
N GLN A 20 15.58 11.32 -4.24
CA GLN A 20 14.82 10.09 -4.10
C GLN A 20 14.59 9.40 -5.46
N ALA A 21 14.19 10.16 -6.48
CA ALA A 21 14.00 9.63 -7.83
C ALA A 21 15.29 9.00 -8.39
N ALA A 22 16.43 9.67 -8.19
CA ALA A 22 17.74 9.15 -8.59
C ALA A 22 18.10 7.86 -7.84
N ALA A 23 17.88 7.80 -6.52
CA ALA A 23 18.12 6.60 -5.72
C ALA A 23 17.21 5.43 -6.13
N ASN A 24 15.98 5.71 -6.56
CA ASN A 24 15.02 4.72 -7.04
C ASN A 24 15.13 4.42 -8.54
N HIS A 25 16.17 4.93 -9.23
CA HIS A 25 16.41 4.74 -10.66
C HIS A 25 15.20 5.09 -11.56
N ARG A 26 14.45 6.13 -11.19
CA ARG A 26 13.25 6.58 -11.93
C ARG A 26 13.28 8.08 -12.18
N SER A 27 12.44 8.53 -13.11
CA SER A 27 12.28 9.97 -13.35
C SER A 27 11.60 10.65 -12.15
N LEU A 28 11.81 11.96 -12.00
CA LEU A 28 11.14 12.76 -10.98
C LEU A 28 9.61 12.67 -11.09
N GLU A 29 9.07 12.67 -12.31
CA GLU A 29 7.64 12.48 -12.56
C GLU A 29 7.17 11.11 -12.07
N ALA A 30 7.92 10.04 -12.36
CA ALA A 30 7.56 8.69 -11.94
C ALA A 30 7.61 8.52 -10.42
N GLU A 31 8.59 9.13 -9.74
CA GLU A 31 8.67 9.23 -8.28
C GLU A 31 7.44 9.95 -7.71
N ALA A 32 7.16 11.17 -8.20
CA ALA A 32 6.04 11.99 -7.72
C ALA A 32 4.71 11.28 -7.92
N ARG A 33 4.49 10.67 -9.09
CA ARG A 33 3.29 9.90 -9.39
C ARG A 33 3.15 8.71 -8.43
N MET A 34 4.21 7.94 -8.21
CA MET A 34 4.15 6.82 -7.27
C MET A 34 3.86 7.25 -5.84
N LEU A 35 4.44 8.35 -5.37
CA LEU A 35 4.14 8.90 -4.05
C LEU A 35 2.66 9.32 -3.94
N LEU A 36 2.14 10.01 -4.97
CA LEU A 36 0.73 10.40 -5.02
C LEU A 36 -0.21 9.19 -5.01
N GLU A 37 0.10 8.15 -5.80
CA GLU A 37 -0.66 6.88 -5.82
C GLU A 37 -0.63 6.16 -4.46
N GLN A 38 0.49 6.25 -3.73
CA GLN A 38 0.62 5.66 -2.39
C GLN A 38 -0.19 6.40 -1.33
N ILE A 39 -0.25 7.74 -1.38
CA ILE A 39 -0.98 8.54 -0.36
C ILE A 39 -2.47 8.70 -0.67
N ALA A 40 -2.85 8.56 -1.94
CA ALA A 40 -4.24 8.61 -2.39
C ALA A 40 -4.67 7.24 -2.96
N PRO A 41 -4.58 6.15 -2.18
CA PRO A 41 -4.99 4.86 -2.68
C PRO A 41 -6.51 4.85 -2.88
N ASP A 42 -6.95 4.23 -3.97
CA ASP A 42 -8.35 3.88 -4.10
C ASP A 42 -8.68 2.79 -3.07
N LYS A 43 -9.56 3.10 -2.12
CA LYS A 43 -10.04 2.13 -1.12
C LYS A 43 -10.69 0.94 -1.80
N GLY A 44 -11.34 1.14 -2.95
CA GLY A 44 -11.87 0.07 -3.78
C GLY A 44 -10.80 -0.90 -4.25
N ASP A 45 -9.66 -0.39 -4.73
CA ASP A 45 -8.52 -1.20 -5.17
C ASP A 45 -7.86 -1.96 -4.02
N ILE A 46 -7.74 -1.35 -2.84
CA ILE A 46 -7.23 -2.05 -1.64
C ILE A 46 -8.13 -3.24 -1.30
N ILE A 47 -9.45 -3.01 -1.25
CA ILE A 47 -10.42 -4.07 -0.94
C ILE A 47 -10.40 -5.16 -2.02
N ALA A 48 -10.28 -4.78 -3.30
CA ALA A 48 -10.20 -5.72 -4.40
C ALA A 48 -8.95 -6.62 -4.29
N ARG A 49 -7.77 -6.03 -4.03
CA ARG A 49 -6.51 -6.78 -3.81
C ARG A 49 -6.59 -7.73 -2.61
N LEU A 50 -7.22 -7.28 -1.52
CA LEU A 50 -7.43 -8.12 -0.33
C LEU A 50 -8.35 -9.30 -0.64
N ARG A 51 -9.46 -9.06 -1.35
CA ARG A 51 -10.39 -10.11 -1.77
C ARG A 51 -9.71 -11.12 -2.69
N GLU A 52 -8.97 -10.66 -3.70
CA GLU A 52 -8.23 -11.54 -4.61
C GLU A 52 -7.21 -12.41 -3.86
N SER A 53 -6.45 -11.80 -2.95
CA SER A 53 -5.49 -12.53 -2.12
C SER A 53 -6.17 -13.54 -1.20
N ASN A 54 -7.30 -13.19 -0.61
CA ASN A 54 -8.09 -14.10 0.22
C ASN A 54 -8.67 -15.25 -0.61
N THR A 55 -9.19 -14.99 -1.82
CA THR A 55 -9.69 -16.03 -2.72
C THR A 55 -8.60 -17.03 -3.08
N ARG A 56 -7.39 -16.54 -3.43
CA ARG A 56 -6.23 -17.40 -3.70
C ARG A 56 -5.81 -18.20 -2.47
N TYR A 57 -5.73 -17.55 -1.31
CA TYR A 57 -5.38 -18.22 -0.06
C TYR A 57 -6.37 -19.32 0.29
N VAL A 58 -7.68 -19.05 0.18
CA VAL A 58 -8.73 -20.03 0.43
C VAL A 58 -8.70 -21.17 -0.58
N ALA A 59 -8.42 -20.89 -1.85
CA ALA A 59 -8.30 -21.92 -2.88
C ALA A 59 -7.10 -22.86 -2.63
N GLU A 60 -5.97 -22.33 -2.16
CA GLU A 60 -4.74 -23.11 -1.92
C GLU A 60 -4.71 -23.80 -0.56
N ARG A 61 -5.20 -23.14 0.49
CA ARG A 61 -5.04 -23.57 1.90
C ARG A 61 -6.34 -23.77 2.66
N GLY A 62 -7.47 -23.50 2.04
CA GLY A 62 -8.76 -23.42 2.73
C GLY A 62 -8.88 -22.15 3.58
N TYR A 63 -10.03 -21.99 4.24
CA TYR A 63 -10.23 -20.88 5.16
C TYR A 63 -9.24 -20.97 6.33
N ALA A 64 -8.79 -19.81 6.81
CA ALA A 64 -8.04 -19.75 8.05
C ALA A 64 -8.88 -20.40 9.17
N PRO A 65 -8.26 -21.21 10.06
CA PRO A 65 -8.98 -21.85 11.14
C PRO A 65 -9.62 -20.80 12.04
N ASP A 66 -10.83 -21.09 12.51
CA ASP A 66 -11.47 -20.25 13.52
C ASP A 66 -10.55 -20.20 14.75
N SER A 67 -10.12 -18.98 15.09
CA SER A 67 -9.20 -18.76 16.21
C SER A 67 -9.92 -18.83 17.56
N LEU A 68 -11.24 -19.02 17.58
CA LEU A 68 -12.04 -19.06 18.80
C LEU A 68 -11.55 -20.10 19.81
N ASP A 69 -11.14 -21.28 19.36
CA ASP A 69 -10.65 -22.33 20.26
C ASP A 69 -9.27 -22.00 20.85
N LEU A 70 -8.41 -21.29 20.12
CA LEU A 70 -7.12 -20.81 20.63
C LEU A 70 -7.34 -19.71 21.67
N ILE A 71 -8.24 -18.77 21.39
CA ILE A 71 -8.60 -17.68 22.31
C ILE A 71 -9.20 -18.25 23.60
N ARG A 72 -10.06 -19.26 23.51
CA ARG A 72 -10.65 -19.94 24.68
C ARG A 72 -9.58 -20.64 25.52
N LYS A 73 -8.68 -21.40 24.89
CA LYS A 73 -7.56 -22.04 25.60
C LYS A 73 -6.67 -21.04 26.33
N MET A 74 -6.28 -19.94 25.66
CA MET A 74 -5.46 -18.89 26.28
C MET A 74 -6.16 -18.23 27.48
N ARG A 75 -7.48 -18.02 27.40
CA ARG A 75 -8.27 -17.47 28.52
C ARG A 75 -8.37 -18.43 29.69
N ASP A 76 -8.57 -19.72 29.41
CA ASP A 76 -8.81 -20.73 30.44
C ASP A 76 -7.49 -21.27 31.05
N GLU A 77 -6.33 -20.90 30.48
CA GLU A 77 -4.97 -21.20 30.98
C GLU A 77 -4.35 -20.09 31.87
N GLU A 78 -5.03 -18.95 32.04
CA GLU A 78 -4.72 -17.90 33.04
C GLU A 78 -5.51 -18.08 34.36
#